data_AF-A0A7K7T422-F1
#
_entry.id   AF-A0A7K7T422-F1
#
_cell.length_a   1.000
_cell.length_b   1.000
_cell.length_c   1.000
_cell.angle_alpha   90.00
_cell.angle_beta   90.00
_cell.angle_gamma   90.00
#
_symmetry.space_group_name_H-M   'P 1'
#
loop_
_entity.id
_entity.type
_entity.pdbx_description
1 polymer ?
#
loop_
_entity_poly.entity_id
_entity_poly.type
_entity_poly.pdbx_seq_one_letter_code
_entity_poly.pdbx_strand_id
1 'polypeptide(L)'
;MKSYFTKESKILAHNEKETLYSKLLQSAQEQHGKLQARIEKVDELLEEAESCLVALESGMCFQTGELYSDSSFFLQSWCLKGQFMTLCLELCEMETEDQQMLLQMDELKETEKICQEVLEKYDFTEWEITEWSEQQAIFHFLYDSVELTVVFGPPVDGDDFGGDPSRSIVSLNFESFLDEEQAPPSSCLVQRLIFQFIGSQGRWHEKCPTLYYLPQVLHDISLVVNRCKILGEEVEFLERWGGKFNLLQTDIKDTEVKLLFSSSVAFAKFELTLSLSPSYPSAALPFSVQTLIGNIGEKEISAVLSSVPVGHHYLRRTVSLIHQNLLQDPR
;
A
#
# COMPACT_ATOMS: atom_id res chain seq x y z
N MET A 1 -32.34 -48.61 -21.27
CA MET A 1 -33.26 -47.79 -20.44
C MET A 1 -32.63 -46.60 -19.71
N LYS A 2 -31.30 -46.48 -19.52
CA LYS A 2 -30.71 -45.35 -18.77
C LYS A 2 -30.66 -43.98 -19.50
N SER A 3 -30.71 -43.93 -20.85
CA SER A 3 -30.61 -42.65 -21.59
C SER A 3 -31.93 -41.88 -21.73
N TYR A 4 -33.08 -42.54 -21.56
CA TYR A 4 -34.40 -41.88 -21.63
C TYR A 4 -34.69 -41.04 -20.38
N PHE A 5 -34.46 -41.60 -19.18
CA PHE A 5 -34.67 -40.91 -17.89
C PHE A 5 -33.81 -39.64 -17.73
N THR A 6 -32.61 -39.64 -18.30
CA THR A 6 -31.71 -38.47 -18.23
C THR A 6 -32.17 -37.33 -19.14
N LYS A 7 -32.86 -37.64 -20.25
CA LYS A 7 -33.46 -36.63 -21.13
C LYS A 7 -34.74 -36.03 -20.54
N GLU A 8 -35.62 -36.86 -19.96
CA GLU A 8 -36.83 -36.38 -19.29
C GLU A 8 -36.52 -35.50 -18.09
N SER A 9 -35.53 -35.86 -17.27
CA SER A 9 -35.13 -35.05 -16.10
C SER A 9 -34.61 -33.67 -16.51
N LYS A 10 -33.90 -33.57 -17.65
CA LYS A 10 -33.42 -32.27 -18.19
C LYS A 10 -34.56 -31.41 -18.72
N ILE A 11 -35.57 -32.03 -19.34
CA ILE A 11 -36.76 -31.31 -19.84
C ILE A 11 -37.59 -30.79 -18.67
N LEU A 12 -37.77 -31.59 -17.61
CA LEU A 12 -38.45 -31.18 -16.38
C LEU A 12 -37.74 -30.00 -15.72
N ALA A 13 -36.42 -30.07 -15.54
CA ALA A 13 -35.65 -28.97 -14.95
C ALA A 13 -35.72 -27.68 -15.80
N HIS A 14 -35.76 -27.80 -17.14
CA HIS A 14 -35.92 -26.65 -18.02
C HIS A 14 -37.31 -26.02 -17.87
N ASN A 15 -38.37 -26.83 -17.84
CA ASN A 15 -39.74 -26.34 -17.63
C ASN A 15 -39.92 -25.69 -16.26
N GLU A 16 -39.34 -26.25 -15.20
CA GLU A 16 -39.35 -25.65 -13.86
C GLU A 16 -38.64 -24.29 -13.85
N LYS A 17 -37.49 -24.19 -14.53
CA LYS A 17 -36.74 -22.93 -14.67
C LYS A 17 -37.51 -21.88 -15.46
N GLU A 18 -38.17 -22.26 -16.55
CA GLU A 18 -39.04 -21.38 -17.34
C GLU A 18 -40.23 -20.87 -16.52
N THR A 19 -40.84 -21.75 -15.72
CA THR A 19 -41.93 -21.39 -14.82
C THR A 19 -41.48 -20.40 -13.74
N LEU A 20 -40.28 -20.59 -13.19
CA LEU A 20 -39.70 -19.68 -12.20
C LEU A 20 -39.40 -18.31 -12.79
N TYR A 21 -38.78 -18.24 -13.98
CA TYR A 21 -38.52 -16.95 -14.63
C TYR A 21 -39.81 -16.23 -15.03
N SER A 22 -40.82 -16.96 -15.48
CA SER A 22 -42.13 -16.36 -15.81
C SER A 22 -42.79 -15.74 -14.58
N LYS A 23 -42.72 -16.41 -13.41
CA LYS A 23 -43.20 -15.86 -12.14
C LYS A 23 -42.39 -14.64 -11.68
N LEU A 24 -41.07 -14.68 -11.84
CA LEU A 24 -40.22 -13.55 -11.48
C LEU A 24 -40.50 -12.32 -12.36
N LEU A 25 -40.68 -12.53 -13.66
CA LEU A 25 -41.02 -11.47 -14.61
C LEU A 25 -42.39 -10.85 -14.27
N GLN A 26 -43.39 -11.67 -13.99
CA GLN A 26 -44.72 -11.18 -13.60
C GLN A 26 -44.67 -10.38 -12.29
N SER A 27 -43.92 -10.86 -11.30
CA SER A 27 -43.74 -10.14 -10.03
C SER A 27 -43.04 -8.80 -10.21
N ALA A 28 -41.99 -8.75 -11.04
CA ALA A 28 -41.29 -7.50 -11.35
C ALA A 28 -42.20 -6.50 -12.07
N GLN A 29 -43.04 -6.96 -13.00
CA GLN A 29 -44.02 -6.12 -13.70
C GLN A 29 -45.09 -5.56 -12.74
N GLU A 30 -45.59 -6.36 -11.79
CA GLU A 30 -46.53 -5.87 -10.77
C GLU A 30 -45.91 -4.81 -9.86
N GLN A 31 -44.66 -5.00 -9.43
CA GLN A 31 -43.98 -4.01 -8.59
C GLN A 31 -43.71 -2.71 -9.34
N HIS A 32 -43.33 -2.79 -10.62
CA HIS A 32 -43.17 -1.62 -11.47
C HIS A 32 -44.49 -0.86 -11.62
N GLY A 33 -45.61 -1.56 -11.85
CA GLY A 33 -46.93 -0.94 -11.93
C GLY A 33 -47.33 -0.22 -10.63
N LYS A 34 -47.05 -0.82 -9.47
CA LYS A 34 -47.30 -0.19 -8.15
C LYS A 34 -46.44 1.05 -7.94
N LEU A 35 -45.18 1.01 -8.36
CA LEU A 35 -44.27 2.15 -8.24
C LEU A 35 -44.77 3.30 -9.11
N GLN A 36 -45.19 3.01 -10.34
CA GLN A 36 -45.67 4.00 -11.29
C GLN A 36 -46.95 4.68 -10.81
N ALA A 37 -47.92 3.93 -10.29
CA ALA A 37 -49.13 4.49 -9.68
C ALA A 37 -48.82 5.38 -8.47
N ARG A 38 -47.74 5.09 -7.73
CA ARG A 38 -47.30 5.94 -6.61
C ARG A 38 -46.66 7.24 -7.08
N ILE A 39 -45.94 7.22 -8.19
CA ILE A 39 -45.34 8.41 -8.82
C ILE A 39 -46.46 9.33 -9.32
N GLU A 40 -47.43 8.80 -10.07
CA GLU A 40 -48.58 9.57 -10.56
C GLU A 40 -49.35 10.27 -9.42
N LYS A 41 -49.53 9.58 -8.30
CA LYS A 41 -50.16 10.16 -7.11
C LYS A 41 -49.33 11.30 -6.47
N VAL A 42 -48.01 11.24 -6.53
CA VAL A 42 -47.14 12.32 -6.03
C VAL A 42 -47.21 13.52 -6.96
N ASP A 43 -47.24 13.30 -8.27
CA ASP A 43 -47.38 14.38 -9.25
C ASP A 43 -48.71 15.13 -9.10
N GLU A 44 -49.83 14.41 -8.88
CA GLU A 44 -51.13 15.05 -8.58
C GLU A 44 -51.08 15.95 -7.34
N LEU A 45 -50.42 15.51 -6.27
CA LEU A 45 -50.27 16.31 -5.05
C LEU A 45 -49.38 17.53 -5.26
N LEU A 46 -48.39 17.43 -6.15
CA LEU A 46 -47.48 18.52 -6.47
C LEU A 46 -48.20 19.61 -7.27
N GLU A 47 -49.00 19.22 -8.27
CA GLU A 47 -49.88 20.13 -9.01
C GLU A 47 -50.90 20.84 -8.09
N GLU A 48 -51.47 20.13 -7.11
CA GLU A 48 -52.38 20.74 -6.13
C GLU A 48 -51.67 21.77 -5.24
N ALA A 49 -50.43 21.48 -4.83
CA ALA A 49 -49.61 22.40 -4.05
C ALA A 49 -49.22 23.65 -4.85
N GLU A 50 -48.86 23.50 -6.13
CA GLU A 50 -48.55 24.63 -7.02
C GLU A 50 -49.78 25.52 -7.25
N SER A 51 -50.96 24.93 -7.45
CA SER A 51 -52.23 25.66 -7.55
C SER A 51 -52.53 26.48 -6.28
N CYS A 52 -52.27 25.90 -5.10
CA CYS A 52 -52.43 26.60 -3.82
C CYS A 52 -51.47 27.79 -3.67
N LEU A 53 -50.22 27.65 -4.14
CA LEU A 53 -49.24 28.74 -4.14
C LEU A 53 -49.67 29.90 -5.05
N VAL A 54 -50.13 29.59 -6.26
CA VAL A 54 -50.65 30.61 -7.20
C VAL A 54 -51.87 31.33 -6.63
N ALA A 55 -52.77 30.60 -5.96
CA ALA A 55 -53.94 31.20 -5.29
C ALA A 55 -53.53 32.17 -4.17
N LEU A 56 -52.53 31.80 -3.35
CA LEU A 56 -51.98 32.66 -2.30
C LEU A 56 -51.34 33.92 -2.86
N GLU A 57 -50.53 33.80 -3.93
CA GLU A 57 -49.92 34.95 -4.60
C GLU A 57 -50.98 35.89 -5.20
N SER A 58 -52.05 35.35 -5.77
CA SER A 58 -53.16 36.15 -6.32
C SER A 58 -53.97 36.89 -5.24
N GLY A 59 -54.12 36.28 -4.06
CA GLY A 59 -54.81 36.86 -2.90
C GLY A 59 -54.07 38.07 -2.30
N MET A 60 -52.76 38.16 -2.50
CA MET A 60 -51.95 39.29 -2.07
C MET A 60 -52.07 40.53 -2.98
N CYS A 61 -52.66 40.40 -4.18
CA CYS A 61 -52.71 41.49 -5.18
C CYS A 61 -53.95 42.40 -5.06
N PHE A 62 -54.97 42.04 -4.27
CA PHE A 62 -56.25 42.78 -4.20
C PHE A 62 -56.52 43.54 -2.89
N GLN A 63 -55.57 43.61 -1.96
CA GLN A 63 -55.71 44.40 -0.73
C GLN A 63 -54.66 45.50 -0.60
N THR A 64 -54.61 46.40 -1.58
CA THR A 64 -54.06 47.74 -1.38
C THR A 64 -55.19 48.74 -1.24
N GLY A 65 -55.79 48.76 -0.05
CA GLY A 65 -56.75 49.76 0.40
C GLY A 65 -56.72 49.83 1.92
N GLU A 66 -56.22 50.95 2.44
CA GLU A 66 -56.22 51.39 3.84
C GLU A 66 -55.05 50.96 4.75
N LEU A 67 -53.99 51.78 4.70
CA LEU A 67 -53.31 52.49 5.81
C LEU A 67 -52.90 51.73 7.09
N TYR A 68 -51.60 51.91 7.43
CA TYR A 68 -50.92 51.68 8.71
C TYR A 68 -50.42 50.25 9.03
N SER A 69 -49.22 49.94 8.55
CA SER A 69 -48.04 49.54 9.37
C SER A 69 -46.98 48.84 8.51
N ASP A 70 -46.53 49.47 7.43
CA ASP A 70 -45.63 48.81 6.46
C ASP A 70 -44.15 48.81 6.89
N SER A 71 -43.73 49.71 7.79
CA SER A 71 -42.31 49.82 8.15
C SER A 71 -41.77 48.60 8.90
N SER A 72 -42.57 47.97 9.76
CA SER A 72 -42.19 46.76 10.50
C SER A 72 -42.07 45.55 9.58
N PHE A 73 -42.96 45.45 8.58
CA PHE A 73 -42.98 44.34 7.62
C PHE A 73 -41.79 44.42 6.65
N PHE A 74 -41.47 45.61 6.13
CA PHE A 74 -40.30 45.83 5.28
C PHE A 74 -38.97 45.60 6.03
N LEU A 75 -38.85 46.05 7.29
CA LEU A 75 -37.65 45.82 8.11
C LEU A 75 -37.48 44.34 8.47
N GLN A 76 -38.57 43.65 8.80
CA GLN A 76 -38.55 42.22 9.10
C GLN A 76 -38.20 41.39 7.85
N SER A 77 -38.76 41.74 6.69
CA SER A 77 -38.43 41.13 5.40
C SER A 77 -36.96 41.35 5.00
N TRP A 78 -36.42 42.56 5.20
CA TRP A 78 -35.01 42.86 4.96
C TRP A 78 -34.08 42.08 5.89
N CYS A 79 -34.44 41.97 7.18
CA CYS A 79 -33.69 41.18 8.16
C CYS A 79 -33.70 39.69 7.81
N LEU A 80 -34.85 39.14 7.40
CA LEU A 80 -34.99 37.76 6.94
C LEU A 80 -34.16 37.50 5.68
N LYS A 81 -34.13 38.45 4.76
CA LYS A 81 -33.35 38.34 3.51
C LYS A 81 -31.85 38.39 3.76
N GLY A 82 -31.40 39.19 4.74
CA GLY A 82 -30.02 39.18 5.22
C GLY A 82 -29.62 37.83 5.82
N GLN A 83 -30.45 37.28 6.71
CA GLN A 83 -30.24 35.95 7.31
C GLN A 83 -30.21 34.84 6.25
N PHE A 84 -31.11 34.91 5.26
CA PHE A 84 -31.14 33.97 4.14
C PHE A 84 -29.85 34.03 3.32
N MET A 85 -29.33 35.21 3.01
CA MET A 85 -28.06 35.33 2.28
C MET A 85 -26.86 34.82 3.09
N THR A 86 -26.84 35.01 4.41
CA THR A 86 -25.80 34.43 5.29
C THR A 86 -25.85 32.91 5.27
N LEU A 87 -27.05 32.33 5.43
CA LEU A 87 -27.25 30.88 5.34
C LEU A 87 -26.87 30.30 3.97
N CYS A 88 -27.18 31.00 2.87
CA CYS A 88 -26.75 30.58 1.54
C CYS A 88 -25.23 30.61 1.38
N LEU A 89 -24.55 31.59 1.97
CA LEU A 89 -23.09 31.68 1.92
C LEU A 89 -22.45 30.53 2.72
N GLU A 90 -22.96 30.24 3.92
CA GLU A 90 -22.54 29.11 4.75
C GLU A 90 -22.76 27.77 4.05
N LEU A 91 -23.90 27.61 3.35
CA LEU A 91 -24.18 26.40 2.56
C LEU A 91 -23.22 26.25 1.38
N CYS A 92 -22.90 27.34 0.66
CA CYS A 92 -21.92 27.30 -0.42
C CYS A 92 -20.52 26.98 0.10
N GLU A 93 -20.11 27.54 1.25
CA GLU A 93 -18.82 27.22 1.87
C GLU A 93 -18.75 25.74 2.27
N MET A 94 -19.79 25.23 2.92
CA MET A 94 -19.91 23.82 3.29
C MET A 94 -19.90 22.89 2.06
N GLU A 95 -20.56 23.27 0.97
CA GLU A 95 -20.55 22.50 -0.28
C GLU A 95 -19.15 22.46 -0.92
N THR A 96 -18.39 23.57 -0.85
CA THR A 96 -16.99 23.57 -1.32
C THR A 96 -16.08 22.71 -0.45
N GLU A 97 -16.28 22.68 0.86
CA GLU A 97 -15.55 21.81 1.78
C GLU A 97 -15.86 20.33 1.53
N ASP A 98 -17.14 19.98 1.32
CA ASP A 98 -17.57 18.61 0.99
C ASP A 98 -16.97 18.12 -0.33
N GLN A 99 -16.97 18.97 -1.36
CA GLN A 99 -16.29 18.67 -2.63
C GLN A 99 -14.79 18.45 -2.44
N GLN A 100 -14.13 19.26 -1.61
CA GLN A 100 -12.71 19.08 -1.31
C GLN A 100 -12.44 17.76 -0.57
N MET A 101 -13.31 17.39 0.38
CA MET A 101 -13.22 16.13 1.11
C MET A 101 -13.44 14.92 0.20
N LEU A 102 -14.36 15.02 -0.76
CA LEU A 102 -14.58 13.97 -1.77
C LEU A 102 -13.35 13.74 -2.64
N LEU A 103 -12.70 14.82 -3.10
CA LEU A 103 -11.45 14.73 -3.86
C LEU A 103 -10.35 14.05 -3.03
N GLN A 104 -10.21 14.41 -1.75
CA GLN A 104 -9.26 13.76 -0.85
C GLN A 104 -9.60 12.28 -0.62
N MET A 105 -10.88 11.94 -0.49
CA MET A 105 -11.31 10.55 -0.36
C MET A 105 -10.99 9.72 -1.61
N ASP A 106 -11.14 10.29 -2.80
CA ASP A 106 -10.82 9.61 -4.05
C ASP A 106 -9.30 9.43 -4.22
N GLU A 107 -8.48 10.42 -3.84
CA GLU A 107 -7.01 10.27 -3.77
C GLU A 107 -6.60 9.17 -2.78
N LEU A 108 -7.24 9.12 -1.61
CA LEU A 108 -6.98 8.09 -0.60
C LEU A 108 -7.40 6.69 -1.07
N LYS A 109 -8.53 6.56 -1.77
CA LYS A 109 -8.95 5.27 -2.36
C LYS A 109 -7.99 4.79 -3.44
N GLU A 110 -7.51 5.69 -4.30
CA GLU A 110 -6.56 5.31 -5.35
C GLU A 110 -5.21 4.90 -4.73
N THR A 111 -4.75 5.61 -3.69
CA THR A 111 -3.54 5.20 -2.96
C THR A 111 -3.72 3.87 -2.23
N GLU A 112 -4.87 3.62 -1.60
CA GLU A 112 -5.20 2.32 -0.99
C GLU A 112 -5.14 1.20 -2.03
N LYS A 113 -5.76 1.41 -3.19
CA LYS A 113 -5.74 0.44 -4.30
C LYS A 113 -4.32 0.14 -4.79
N ILE A 114 -3.49 1.17 -4.99
CA ILE A 114 -2.08 1.00 -5.35
C ILE A 114 -1.34 0.21 -4.26
N CYS A 115 -1.56 0.52 -2.99
CA CYS A 115 -0.96 -0.20 -1.88
C CYS A 115 -1.39 -1.67 -1.84
N GLN A 116 -2.67 -1.95 -2.09
CA GLN A 116 -3.21 -3.32 -2.15
C GLN A 116 -2.62 -4.10 -3.33
N GLU A 117 -2.56 -3.50 -4.52
CA GLU A 117 -1.93 -4.12 -5.69
C GLU A 117 -0.45 -4.40 -5.46
N VAL A 118 0.26 -3.52 -4.75
CA VAL A 118 1.64 -3.76 -4.31
C VAL A 118 1.68 -4.92 -3.30
N LEU A 119 0.77 -4.97 -2.33
CA LEU A 119 0.72 -6.04 -1.34
C LEU A 119 0.47 -7.42 -1.98
N GLU A 120 -0.47 -7.49 -2.92
CA GLU A 120 -0.80 -8.73 -3.65
C GLU A 120 0.31 -9.15 -4.62
N LYS A 121 1.10 -8.21 -5.13
CA LYS A 121 2.25 -8.50 -6.00
C LYS A 121 3.47 -8.98 -5.23
N TYR A 122 3.62 -8.55 -3.97
CA TYR A 122 4.75 -8.91 -3.12
C TYR A 122 4.25 -9.77 -1.97
N ASP A 123 4.23 -11.09 -2.15
CA ASP A 123 4.04 -12.02 -1.04
C ASP A 123 5.19 -11.84 -0.05
N PHE A 124 4.93 -11.15 1.07
CA PHE A 124 5.90 -10.90 2.13
C PHE A 124 6.18 -12.15 2.99
N THR A 125 5.49 -13.25 2.76
CA THR A 125 5.78 -14.54 3.38
C THR A 125 6.97 -15.19 2.68
N GLU A 126 8.16 -14.71 3.02
CA GLU A 126 9.43 -15.24 2.51
C GLU A 126 9.91 -16.53 3.18
N TRP A 127 9.11 -17.07 4.11
CA TRP A 127 9.47 -18.27 4.86
C TRP A 127 8.60 -19.48 4.51
N GLU A 128 9.23 -20.64 4.54
CA GLU A 128 8.58 -21.95 4.42
C GLU A 128 8.78 -22.73 5.72
N ILE A 129 7.71 -23.37 6.21
CA ILE A 129 7.80 -24.29 7.35
C ILE A 129 8.22 -25.65 6.82
N THR A 130 9.35 -26.14 7.30
CA THR A 130 9.90 -27.44 6.89
C THR A 130 9.66 -28.51 7.93
N GLU A 131 9.75 -28.14 9.21
CA GLU A 131 9.49 -29.04 10.34
C GLU A 131 8.62 -28.34 11.37
N TRP A 132 7.59 -29.04 11.84
CA TRP A 132 6.80 -28.65 12.99
C TRP A 132 6.63 -29.84 13.92
N SER A 133 7.18 -29.74 15.13
CA SER A 133 7.11 -30.78 16.15
C SER A 133 6.60 -30.21 17.48
N GLU A 134 6.43 -31.06 18.47
CA GLU A 134 6.05 -30.63 19.82
C GLU A 134 7.16 -29.84 20.53
N GLN A 135 8.43 -30.02 20.13
CA GLN A 135 9.59 -29.44 20.81
C GLN A 135 10.25 -28.32 20.00
N GLN A 136 10.08 -28.31 18.69
CA GLN A 136 10.72 -27.33 17.80
C GLN A 136 9.92 -27.08 16.53
N ALA A 137 10.12 -25.91 15.93
CA ALA A 137 9.69 -25.58 14.57
C ALA A 137 10.86 -25.00 13.78
N ILE A 138 10.97 -25.39 12.50
CA ILE A 138 12.06 -24.99 11.61
C ILE A 138 11.48 -24.23 10.41
N PHE A 139 11.89 -22.98 10.28
CA PHE A 139 11.52 -22.07 9.21
C PHE A 139 12.73 -21.82 8.31
N HIS A 140 12.54 -21.94 7.01
CA HIS A 140 13.57 -21.59 6.03
C HIS A 140 13.23 -20.26 5.36
N PHE A 141 14.25 -19.44 5.12
CA PHE A 141 14.18 -18.15 4.44
C PHE A 141 15.16 -18.14 3.26
N LEU A 142 14.89 -17.30 2.25
CA LEU A 142 15.76 -17.12 1.06
C LEU A 142 16.12 -18.43 0.36
N TYR A 143 15.12 -19.20 -0.07
CA TYR A 143 15.33 -20.46 -0.79
C TYR A 143 16.28 -21.41 -0.03
N ASP A 144 15.95 -21.68 1.23
CA ASP A 144 16.67 -22.57 2.15
C ASP A 144 18.10 -22.14 2.55
N SER A 145 18.51 -20.91 2.24
CA SER A 145 19.86 -20.42 2.60
C SER A 145 19.98 -19.91 4.04
N VAL A 146 18.86 -19.60 4.70
CA VAL A 146 18.82 -19.19 6.11
C VAL A 146 17.77 -20.01 6.84
N GLU A 147 18.16 -20.66 7.92
CA GLU A 147 17.26 -21.44 8.76
C GLU A 147 17.05 -20.74 10.11
N LEU A 148 15.79 -20.72 10.56
CA LEU A 148 15.38 -20.32 11.89
C LEU A 148 14.81 -21.53 12.63
N THR A 149 15.54 -21.96 13.66
CA THR A 149 15.09 -23.00 14.59
C THR A 149 14.45 -22.34 15.82
N VAL A 150 13.17 -22.62 16.04
CA VAL A 150 12.41 -22.18 17.22
C VAL A 150 12.26 -23.36 18.17
N VAL A 151 12.80 -23.27 19.38
CA VAL A 151 12.66 -24.33 20.40
C VAL A 151 11.55 -23.96 21.39
N PHE A 152 10.55 -24.82 21.51
CA PHE A 152 9.42 -24.63 22.40
C PHE A 152 9.73 -25.08 23.83
N GLY A 153 9.30 -24.28 24.79
CA GLY A 153 9.33 -24.58 26.21
C GLY A 153 8.03 -25.23 26.70
N PRO A 154 7.91 -25.44 28.02
CA PRO A 154 6.69 -25.98 28.61
C PRO A 154 5.48 -25.09 28.30
N PRO A 155 4.27 -25.68 28.21
CA PRO A 155 3.03 -24.92 28.08
C PRO A 155 2.90 -23.97 29.28
N VAL A 156 2.49 -22.73 29.01
CA VAL A 156 2.25 -21.76 30.07
C VAL A 156 0.87 -22.05 30.67
N ASP A 157 0.84 -22.48 31.93
CA ASP A 157 -0.41 -22.69 32.66
C ASP A 157 -1.11 -21.33 32.88
N GLY A 158 -2.35 -21.17 32.38
CA GLY A 158 -3.16 -20.00 32.71
C GLY A 158 -4.19 -19.49 31.70
N ASP A 159 -4.78 -20.32 30.83
CA ASP A 159 -6.01 -19.92 30.13
C ASP A 159 -7.16 -20.88 30.46
N ASP A 160 -7.95 -20.51 31.47
CA ASP A 160 -9.16 -21.21 31.93
C ASP A 160 -10.31 -21.15 30.89
N PHE A 161 -10.07 -20.69 29.67
CA PHE A 161 -11.05 -20.54 28.60
C PHE A 161 -10.67 -21.27 27.31
N GLY A 162 -10.32 -22.57 27.41
CA GLY A 162 -10.46 -23.52 26.30
C GLY A 162 -9.72 -23.21 24.98
N GLY A 163 -8.81 -22.24 24.96
CA GLY A 163 -7.86 -22.00 23.88
C GLY A 163 -6.61 -22.85 24.07
N ASP A 164 -5.99 -23.30 22.97
CA ASP A 164 -4.74 -24.06 23.02
C ASP A 164 -3.68 -23.28 23.84
N PRO A 165 -3.03 -23.92 24.85
CA PRO A 165 -2.14 -23.21 25.75
C PRO A 165 -0.95 -22.62 24.98
N SER A 166 -0.77 -21.30 25.07
CA SER A 166 0.39 -20.63 24.48
C SER A 166 1.68 -21.21 25.08
N ARG A 167 2.58 -21.70 24.22
CA ARG A 167 3.87 -22.25 24.65
C ARG A 167 4.90 -21.15 24.82
N SER A 168 5.77 -21.30 25.80
CA SER A 168 6.96 -20.44 25.92
C SER A 168 7.98 -20.78 24.83
N ILE A 169 8.82 -19.83 24.43
CA ILE A 169 9.93 -20.08 23.50
C ILE A 169 11.24 -20.02 24.30
N VAL A 170 12.03 -21.09 24.22
CA VAL A 170 13.29 -21.25 24.98
C VAL A 170 14.45 -20.61 24.23
N SER A 171 14.52 -20.83 22.91
CA SER A 171 15.57 -20.29 22.07
C SER A 171 15.11 -20.11 20.63
N LEU A 172 15.71 -19.10 19.99
CA LEU A 172 15.59 -18.78 18.56
C LEU A 172 17.01 -18.81 18.00
N ASN A 173 17.31 -19.81 17.18
CA ASN A 173 18.62 -19.99 16.58
C ASN A 173 18.52 -19.73 15.08
N PHE A 174 19.55 -19.05 14.54
CA PHE A 174 19.64 -18.75 13.12
C PHE A 174 20.91 -19.38 12.56
N GLU A 175 20.76 -20.15 11.49
CA GLU A 175 21.86 -20.81 10.80
C GLU A 175 21.90 -20.40 9.32
N SER A 176 23.12 -20.35 8.79
CA SER A 176 23.40 -20.01 7.40
C SER A 176 23.87 -21.25 6.67
N PHE A 177 23.23 -21.57 5.55
CA PHE A 177 23.61 -22.68 4.68
C PHE A 177 24.23 -22.22 3.35
N LEU A 178 24.50 -20.93 3.18
CA LEU A 178 25.17 -20.41 1.99
C LEU A 178 26.65 -20.81 2.00
N ASP A 179 27.11 -21.36 0.88
CA ASP A 179 28.54 -21.58 0.64
C ASP A 179 29.19 -20.27 0.17
N GLU A 180 29.91 -19.58 1.07
CA GLU A 180 30.57 -18.30 0.77
C GLU A 180 31.59 -18.38 -0.38
N GLU A 181 32.15 -19.56 -0.68
CA GLU A 181 33.15 -19.71 -1.75
C GLU A 181 32.51 -19.88 -3.13
N GLN A 182 31.30 -20.43 -3.20
CA GLN A 182 30.60 -20.70 -4.47
C GLN A 182 29.50 -19.68 -4.77
N ALA A 183 28.98 -19.00 -3.75
CA ALA A 183 27.86 -18.09 -3.91
C ALA A 183 28.25 -16.78 -4.61
N PRO A 184 27.32 -16.16 -5.35
CA PRO A 184 27.50 -14.81 -5.88
C PRO A 184 27.83 -13.80 -4.76
N PRO A 185 28.70 -12.81 -5.00
CA PRO A 185 29.00 -11.76 -4.02
C PRO A 185 27.75 -11.01 -3.53
N SER A 186 26.74 -10.84 -4.40
CA SER A 186 25.42 -10.29 -4.08
C SER A 186 24.73 -11.10 -2.97
N SER A 187 24.65 -12.42 -3.12
CA SER A 187 24.05 -13.32 -2.13
C SER A 187 24.81 -13.31 -0.80
N CYS A 188 26.14 -13.30 -0.84
CA CYS A 188 26.98 -13.20 0.35
C CYS A 188 26.72 -11.89 1.11
N LEU A 189 26.57 -10.77 0.39
CA LEU A 189 26.23 -9.47 0.98
C LEU A 189 24.86 -9.48 1.65
N VAL A 190 23.84 -10.01 0.96
CA VAL A 190 22.47 -10.11 1.49
C VAL A 190 22.46 -10.87 2.80
N GLN A 191 23.13 -12.02 2.83
CA GLN A 191 23.16 -12.85 4.02
C GLN A 191 23.92 -12.17 5.17
N ARG A 192 25.06 -11.55 4.89
CA ARG A 192 25.83 -10.80 5.91
C ARG A 192 24.99 -9.69 6.55
N LEU A 193 24.20 -8.97 5.76
CA LEU A 193 23.28 -7.94 6.27
C LEU A 193 22.17 -8.52 7.14
N ILE A 194 21.60 -9.66 6.75
CA ILE A 194 20.57 -10.36 7.55
C ILE A 194 21.15 -10.81 8.89
N PHE A 195 22.33 -11.42 8.91
CA PHE A 195 22.98 -11.84 10.16
C PHE A 195 23.43 -10.66 11.01
N GLN A 196 23.81 -9.54 10.40
CA GLN A 196 24.08 -8.31 11.13
C GLN A 196 22.80 -7.77 11.80
N PHE A 197 21.65 -7.84 11.13
CA PHE A 197 20.36 -7.50 11.75
C PHE A 197 20.05 -8.42 12.92
N ILE A 198 20.13 -9.74 12.71
CA ILE A 198 19.86 -10.75 13.73
C ILE A 198 20.77 -10.53 14.94
N GLY A 199 22.06 -10.28 14.73
CA GLY A 199 23.00 -9.98 15.79
C GLY A 199 22.73 -8.66 16.51
N SER A 200 22.30 -7.61 15.78
CA SER A 200 22.01 -6.29 16.36
C SER A 200 20.78 -6.25 17.26
N GLN A 201 19.79 -7.11 16.98
CA GLN A 201 18.54 -7.19 17.76
C GLN A 201 18.73 -7.91 19.10
N GLY A 202 19.88 -8.57 19.31
CA GLY A 202 20.27 -9.18 20.57
C GLY A 202 19.49 -10.45 20.89
N ARG A 203 19.03 -10.56 22.14
CA ARG A 203 18.35 -11.75 22.70
C ARG A 203 16.92 -11.86 22.19
N TRP A 204 16.74 -12.50 21.04
CA TRP A 204 15.43 -12.76 20.42
C TRP A 204 14.41 -13.44 21.36
N HIS A 205 14.86 -14.23 22.33
CA HIS A 205 13.99 -14.83 23.34
C HIS A 205 13.28 -13.79 24.25
N GLU A 206 13.88 -12.61 24.47
CA GLU A 206 13.24 -11.54 25.26
C GLU A 206 12.13 -10.85 24.46
N LYS A 207 12.25 -10.81 23.13
CA LYS A 207 11.24 -10.25 22.22
C LYS A 207 10.12 -11.24 21.88
N CYS A 208 10.43 -12.53 21.91
CA CYS A 208 9.50 -13.62 21.69
C CYS A 208 9.46 -14.56 22.90
N PRO A 209 8.85 -14.14 24.02
CA PRO A 209 8.73 -15.01 25.19
C PRO A 209 7.73 -16.15 24.97
N THR A 210 6.71 -15.94 24.13
CA THR A 210 5.63 -16.90 23.86
C THR A 210 5.34 -17.06 22.38
N LEU A 211 4.71 -18.18 22.02
CA LEU A 211 4.30 -18.51 20.65
C LEU A 211 3.44 -17.42 19.99
N TYR A 212 2.68 -16.66 20.79
CA TYR A 212 1.84 -15.57 20.30
C TYR A 212 2.63 -14.47 19.58
N TYR A 213 3.87 -14.21 20.00
CA TYR A 213 4.73 -13.19 19.38
C TYR A 213 5.52 -13.73 18.17
N LEU A 214 5.51 -15.04 17.94
CA LEU A 214 6.25 -15.66 16.84
C LEU A 214 5.85 -15.11 15.45
N PRO A 215 4.56 -14.94 15.12
CA PRO A 215 4.16 -14.36 13.83
C PRO A 215 4.71 -12.94 13.62
N GLN A 216 4.77 -12.14 14.69
CA GLN A 216 5.31 -10.78 14.62
C GLN A 216 6.81 -10.79 14.33
N VAL A 217 7.58 -11.65 15.00
CA VAL A 217 9.02 -11.76 14.72
C VAL A 217 9.30 -12.35 13.35
N LEU A 218 8.52 -13.35 12.92
CA LEU A 218 8.61 -13.85 11.55
C LEU A 218 8.35 -12.74 10.52
N HIS A 219 7.34 -11.89 10.76
CA HIS A 219 7.06 -10.74 9.91
C HIS A 219 8.21 -9.73 9.87
N ASP A 220 8.75 -9.35 11.03
CA ASP A 220 9.87 -8.41 11.14
C ASP A 220 11.11 -8.93 10.40
N ILE A 221 11.39 -10.23 10.51
CA ILE A 221 12.50 -10.89 9.81
C ILE A 221 12.22 -10.91 8.31
N SER A 222 11.04 -11.37 7.87
CA SER A 222 10.66 -11.36 6.45
C SER A 222 10.79 -9.98 5.82
N LEU A 223 10.45 -8.92 6.55
CA LEU A 223 10.58 -7.56 6.04
C LEU A 223 12.04 -7.20 5.74
N VAL A 224 12.97 -7.58 6.63
CA VAL A 224 14.41 -7.33 6.46
C VAL A 224 14.98 -8.21 5.36
N VAL A 225 14.60 -9.49 5.36
CA VAL A 225 15.05 -10.46 4.36
C VAL A 225 14.63 -9.99 2.96
N ASN A 226 13.39 -9.52 2.78
CA ASN A 226 12.89 -9.03 1.50
C ASN A 226 13.64 -7.77 1.02
N ARG A 227 13.87 -6.83 1.94
CA ARG A 227 14.66 -5.62 1.62
C ARG A 227 16.08 -5.96 1.20
N CYS A 228 16.71 -6.93 1.87
CA CYS A 228 18.05 -7.40 1.52
C CYS A 228 18.02 -8.17 0.20
N LYS A 229 17.02 -9.01 -0.04
CA LYS A 229 16.82 -9.70 -1.33
C LYS A 229 16.75 -8.72 -2.51
N ILE A 230 15.91 -7.70 -2.39
CA ILE A 230 15.79 -6.63 -3.41
C ILE A 230 17.13 -5.93 -3.63
N LEU A 231 17.88 -5.65 -2.56
CA LEU A 231 19.22 -5.09 -2.67
C LEU A 231 20.19 -6.02 -3.43
N GLY A 232 20.16 -7.33 -3.16
CA GLY A 232 20.93 -8.31 -3.92
C GLY A 232 20.61 -8.28 -5.41
N GLU A 233 19.32 -8.24 -5.75
CA GLU A 233 18.85 -8.12 -7.14
C GLU A 233 19.29 -6.79 -7.80
N GLU A 234 19.30 -5.69 -7.04
CA GLU A 234 19.82 -4.40 -7.54
C GLU A 234 21.31 -4.46 -7.85
N VAL A 235 22.10 -5.11 -7.00
CA VAL A 235 23.55 -5.25 -7.21
C VAL A 235 23.84 -6.14 -8.42
N GLU A 236 23.16 -7.27 -8.56
CA GLU A 236 23.26 -8.12 -9.76
C GLU A 236 22.84 -7.38 -11.03
N PHE A 237 21.79 -6.56 -10.93
CA PHE A 237 21.39 -5.69 -12.03
C PHE A 237 22.50 -4.72 -12.42
N LEU A 238 23.17 -4.10 -11.45
CA LEU A 238 24.28 -3.17 -11.70
C LEU A 238 25.53 -3.86 -12.24
N GLU A 239 25.85 -5.07 -11.78
CA GLU A 239 26.93 -5.87 -12.36
C GLU A 239 26.66 -6.21 -13.84
N ARG A 240 25.41 -6.57 -14.17
CA ARG A 240 25.04 -7.01 -15.52
C ARG A 240 24.76 -5.85 -16.48
N TRP A 241 24.20 -4.75 -16.00
CA TRP A 241 23.72 -3.63 -16.81
C TRP A 241 24.39 -2.29 -16.49
N GLY A 242 25.35 -2.26 -15.57
CA GLY A 242 26.07 -1.06 -15.12
C GLY A 242 26.70 -0.26 -16.24
N GLY A 243 27.17 -0.91 -17.31
CA GLY A 243 27.77 -0.24 -18.46
C GLY A 243 26.85 0.80 -19.12
N LYS A 244 25.53 0.64 -19.04
CA LYS A 244 24.54 1.64 -19.52
C LYS A 244 24.60 2.96 -18.74
N PHE A 245 25.13 2.93 -17.53
CA PHE A 245 25.20 4.05 -16.60
C PHE A 245 26.63 4.60 -16.45
N ASN A 246 27.55 4.25 -17.35
CA ASN A 246 28.99 4.54 -17.23
C ASN A 246 29.63 3.92 -15.96
N LEU A 247 29.01 2.88 -15.40
CA LEU A 247 29.57 2.06 -14.33
C LEU A 247 30.43 0.96 -14.95
N LEU A 248 31.74 1.03 -14.73
CA LEU A 248 32.71 0.09 -15.28
C LEU A 248 32.79 -1.20 -14.46
N GLN A 249 32.75 -1.07 -13.13
CA GLN A 249 32.95 -2.18 -12.23
C GLN A 249 32.14 -1.97 -10.96
N THR A 250 31.54 -3.06 -10.49
CA THR A 250 30.96 -3.20 -9.16
C THR A 250 31.83 -4.20 -8.42
N ASP A 251 32.25 -3.86 -7.21
CA ASP A 251 32.98 -4.76 -6.32
C ASP A 251 32.32 -4.74 -4.95
N ILE A 252 32.30 -5.89 -4.28
CA ILE A 252 31.63 -6.05 -3.00
C ILE A 252 32.64 -6.57 -2.01
N LYS A 253 32.84 -5.82 -0.93
CA LYS A 253 33.69 -6.22 0.18
C LYS A 253 32.92 -6.10 1.48
N ASP A 254 32.64 -7.23 2.09
CA ASP A 254 31.91 -7.30 3.35
C ASP A 254 30.50 -6.71 3.26
N THR A 255 30.32 -5.49 3.77
CA THR A 255 29.06 -4.73 3.70
C THR A 255 29.20 -3.47 2.84
N GLU A 256 30.35 -3.31 2.20
CA GLU A 256 30.67 -2.16 1.35
C GLU A 256 30.51 -2.53 -0.12
N VAL A 257 29.76 -1.71 -0.86
CA VAL A 257 29.63 -1.82 -2.31
C VAL A 257 30.42 -0.69 -2.95
N LYS A 258 31.38 -1.07 -3.77
CA LYS A 258 32.25 -0.17 -4.54
C LYS A 258 31.77 -0.09 -5.97
N LEU A 259 31.59 1.13 -6.45
CA LEU A 259 31.08 1.44 -7.76
C LEU A 259 32.09 2.34 -8.48
N LEU A 260 32.75 1.80 -9.51
CA LEU A 260 33.71 2.53 -10.31
C LEU A 260 33.04 3.15 -11.54
N PHE A 261 32.88 4.47 -11.52
CA PHE A 261 32.34 5.22 -12.65
C PHE A 261 33.46 5.75 -13.55
N SER A 262 33.23 5.74 -14.86
CA SER A 262 34.14 6.34 -15.84
C SER A 262 33.38 6.81 -17.08
N SER A 263 33.49 8.09 -17.39
CA SER A 263 32.96 8.70 -18.61
C SER A 263 34.03 9.56 -19.27
N SER A 264 34.34 9.26 -20.53
CA SER A 264 35.21 10.11 -21.33
C SER A 264 34.53 11.42 -21.72
N VAL A 265 33.20 11.42 -21.89
CA VAL A 265 32.40 12.59 -22.26
C VAL A 265 32.44 13.65 -21.15
N ALA A 266 32.26 13.23 -19.91
CA ALA A 266 32.34 14.10 -18.74
C ALA A 266 33.77 14.30 -18.22
N PHE A 267 34.78 13.69 -18.88
CA PHE A 267 36.17 13.64 -18.45
C PHE A 267 36.33 13.32 -16.95
N ALA A 268 35.62 12.28 -16.50
CA ALA A 268 35.55 11.93 -15.09
C ALA A 268 35.72 10.43 -14.85
N LYS A 269 36.45 10.11 -13.80
CA LYS A 269 36.62 8.75 -13.27
C LYS A 269 36.71 8.84 -11.75
N PHE A 270 35.83 8.13 -11.05
CA PHE A 270 35.82 8.11 -9.58
C PHE A 270 35.25 6.79 -9.08
N GLU A 271 35.67 6.41 -7.89
CA GLU A 271 35.15 5.25 -7.17
C GLU A 271 34.25 5.75 -6.03
N LEU A 272 33.03 5.22 -5.97
CA LEU A 272 32.07 5.47 -4.90
C LEU A 272 31.97 4.22 -4.04
N THR A 273 32.29 4.33 -2.75
CA THR A 273 32.09 3.25 -1.78
C THR A 273 30.87 3.57 -0.92
N LEU A 274 29.91 2.65 -0.88
CA LEU A 274 28.68 2.75 -0.10
C LEU A 274 28.71 1.70 1.01
N SER A 275 28.63 2.12 2.27
CA SER A 275 28.53 1.22 3.41
C SER A 275 27.06 0.87 3.66
N LEU A 276 26.70 -0.39 3.40
CA LEU A 276 25.33 -0.87 3.56
C LEU A 276 25.07 -1.31 4.99
N SER A 277 23.81 -1.21 5.38
CA SER A 277 23.33 -1.64 6.70
C SER A 277 21.98 -2.33 6.55
N PRO A 278 21.55 -3.11 7.55
CA PRO A 278 20.26 -3.80 7.47
C PRO A 278 19.05 -2.86 7.48
N SER A 279 19.26 -1.58 7.81
CA SER A 279 18.25 -0.52 7.67
C SER A 279 18.04 -0.05 6.23
N TYR A 280 18.78 -0.57 5.24
CA TYR A 280 18.54 -0.28 3.84
C TYR A 280 17.11 -0.71 3.41
N PRO A 281 16.41 0.05 2.57
CA PRO A 281 16.75 1.36 2.01
C PRO A 281 16.22 2.55 2.83
N SER A 282 15.83 2.34 4.09
CA SER A 282 15.11 3.32 4.92
C SER A 282 15.99 4.41 5.54
N ALA A 283 17.32 4.23 5.55
CA ALA A 283 18.27 5.19 6.10
C ALA A 283 19.21 5.72 5.01
N ALA A 284 19.72 6.94 5.22
CA ALA A 284 20.78 7.50 4.36
C ALA A 284 22.04 6.64 4.45
N LEU A 285 22.65 6.35 3.30
CA LEU A 285 23.84 5.52 3.21
C LEU A 285 25.10 6.33 3.52
N PRO A 286 25.93 5.90 4.48
CA PRO A 286 27.29 6.40 4.58
C PRO A 286 28.04 6.08 3.30
N PHE A 287 28.78 7.07 2.78
CA PHE A 287 29.52 6.92 1.53
C PHE A 287 30.88 7.60 1.60
N SER A 288 31.80 7.14 0.76
CA SER A 288 33.07 7.81 0.50
C SER A 288 33.36 7.83 -1.00
N VAL A 289 34.03 8.88 -1.46
CA VAL A 289 34.34 9.09 -2.87
C VAL A 289 35.84 9.23 -3.07
N GLN A 290 36.39 8.44 -3.98
CA GLN A 290 37.76 8.57 -4.44
C GLN A 290 37.79 9.05 -5.89
N THR A 291 38.10 10.32 -6.09
CA THR A 291 38.26 10.92 -7.41
C THR A 291 39.60 10.49 -8.02
N LEU A 292 39.56 9.93 -9.23
CA LEU A 292 40.75 9.54 -10.00
C LEU A 292 41.03 10.54 -11.13
N ILE A 293 39.97 10.98 -11.82
CA ILE A 293 40.02 11.92 -12.96
C ILE A 293 38.79 12.84 -12.87
N GLY A 294 38.98 14.12 -13.16
CA GLY A 294 37.92 15.14 -13.16
C GLY A 294 37.72 15.80 -11.80
N ASN A 295 36.66 16.61 -11.69
CA ASN A 295 36.36 17.44 -10.52
C ASN A 295 35.17 16.93 -9.69
N ILE A 296 34.72 15.69 -9.93
CA ILE A 296 33.60 15.10 -9.18
C ILE A 296 34.13 14.59 -7.85
N GLY A 297 33.71 15.22 -6.75
CA GLY A 297 34.06 14.83 -5.41
C GLY A 297 32.84 14.52 -4.55
N GLU A 298 33.07 14.54 -3.24
CA GLU A 298 32.06 14.18 -2.23
C GLU A 298 30.86 15.13 -2.24
N LYS A 299 31.06 16.42 -2.55
CA LYS A 299 30.00 17.43 -2.56
C LYS A 299 28.97 17.18 -3.66
N GLU A 300 29.42 16.89 -4.87
CA GLU A 300 28.55 16.62 -6.02
C GLU A 300 27.76 15.33 -5.79
N ILE A 301 28.42 14.30 -5.26
CA ILE A 301 27.80 13.01 -4.96
C ILE A 301 26.81 13.14 -3.80
N SER A 302 27.15 13.87 -2.75
CA SER A 302 26.26 14.18 -1.63
C SER A 302 24.97 14.86 -2.09
N ALA A 303 25.08 15.80 -3.03
CA ALA A 303 23.91 16.49 -3.59
C ALA A 303 22.98 15.52 -4.34
N VAL A 304 23.55 14.56 -5.08
CA VAL A 304 22.77 13.52 -5.77
C VAL A 304 22.09 12.59 -4.77
N LEU A 305 22.82 12.03 -3.80
CA LEU A 305 22.27 11.13 -2.78
C LEU A 305 21.15 11.77 -1.96
N SER A 306 21.28 13.07 -1.64
CA SER A 306 20.26 13.82 -0.90
C SER A 306 18.99 14.07 -1.72
N SER A 307 19.09 14.07 -3.05
CA SER A 307 17.93 14.22 -3.95
C SER A 307 17.18 12.91 -4.18
N VAL A 308 17.77 11.76 -3.86
CA VAL A 308 17.14 10.46 -4.07
C VAL A 308 16.24 10.13 -2.88
N PRO A 309 14.92 9.94 -3.08
CA PRO A 309 14.05 9.50 -1.99
C PRO A 309 14.41 8.09 -1.53
N VAL A 310 14.58 7.90 -0.22
CA VAL A 310 14.73 6.58 0.41
C VAL A 310 13.56 5.67 0.04
N GLY A 311 13.82 4.38 -0.19
CA GLY A 311 12.78 3.42 -0.56
C GLY A 311 13.20 2.43 -1.65
N HIS A 312 12.22 1.75 -2.24
CA HIS A 312 12.45 0.66 -3.20
C HIS A 312 13.39 1.09 -4.36
N HIS A 313 14.31 0.21 -4.74
CA HIS A 313 15.32 0.46 -5.77
C HIS A 313 16.22 1.69 -5.53
N TYR A 314 16.59 1.97 -4.28
CA TYR A 314 17.36 3.16 -3.92
C TYR A 314 18.73 3.21 -4.61
N LEU A 315 19.47 2.10 -4.61
CA LEU A 315 20.79 2.00 -5.22
C LEU A 315 20.71 2.22 -6.73
N ARG A 316 19.77 1.56 -7.41
CA ARG A 316 19.55 1.72 -8.86
C ARG A 316 19.15 3.14 -9.24
N ARG A 317 18.28 3.77 -8.46
CA ARG A 317 17.87 5.18 -8.68
C ARG A 317 19.04 6.13 -8.46
N THR A 318 19.88 5.88 -7.46
CA THR A 318 21.10 6.64 -7.19
C THR A 318 22.08 6.55 -8.36
N VAL A 319 22.38 5.35 -8.86
CA VAL A 319 23.26 5.15 -10.02
C VAL A 319 22.70 5.84 -11.27
N SER A 320 21.38 5.77 -11.47
CA SER A 320 20.72 6.43 -12.61
C SER A 320 20.86 7.95 -12.56
N LEU A 321 20.68 8.55 -11.37
CA LEU A 321 20.83 9.99 -11.18
C LEU A 321 22.29 10.45 -11.26
N ILE A 322 23.24 9.66 -10.77
CA ILE A 322 24.68 9.92 -10.95
C ILE A 322 25.01 9.98 -12.45
N HIS A 323 24.52 8.99 -13.21
CA HIS A 323 24.73 8.95 -14.65
C HIS A 323 24.16 10.21 -15.33
N GLN A 324 22.90 10.54 -15.07
CA GLN A 324 22.22 11.69 -15.69
C GLN A 324 22.86 13.03 -15.30
N ASN A 325 23.12 13.26 -14.02
CA ASN A 325 23.53 14.58 -13.54
C ASN A 325 25.04 14.82 -13.67
N LEU A 326 25.86 13.77 -13.59
CA LEU A 326 27.31 13.91 -13.46
C LEU A 326 28.09 13.37 -14.65
N LEU A 327 27.51 12.47 -15.47
CA LEU A 327 28.28 11.71 -16.48
C LEU A 327 27.79 11.88 -17.93
N GLN A 328 26.63 12.51 -18.17
CA GLN A 328 26.08 12.71 -19.52
C GLN A 328 26.59 13.99 -20.21
N ASP A 329 26.83 15.08 -19.47
CA ASP A 329 27.27 16.35 -20.04
C ASP A 329 28.72 16.71 -19.65
N PRO A 330 29.49 17.32 -20.57
CA PRO A 330 30.80 17.88 -20.24
C PRO A 330 30.63 19.06 -19.27
N ARG A 331 31.45 19.08 -18.21
CA ARG A 331 31.48 20.14 -17.19
C ARG A 331 32.74 20.98 -17.28
#